data_AF-A0A6V7U607-F1
#
_entry.id   AF-A0A6V7U607-F1
#
_cell.length_a   1.000
_cell.length_b   1.000
_cell.length_c   1.000
_cell.angle_alpha   90.00
_cell.angle_beta   90.00
_cell.angle_gamma   90.00
#
_symmetry.space_group_name_H-M   'P 1'
#
loop_
_entity.id
_entity.type
_entity.pdbx_description
1 polymer ?
#
loop_
_entity_poly.entity_id
_entity_poly.type
_entity_poly.pdbx_seq_one_letter_code
_entity_poly.pdbx_strand_id
1 'polypeptide(L)'
;MDPREDCLRGGRTEPFKLHHVCGNDEEILYIDIVSLYPYVMKAREFPIGHPTVLTRETLLNSLPWTRPNNNAYKGLLLVRVVPPTSIRGLPPLLGYRTHDGRLTFPLCAACADDRQQHQCHHSEKQRAWVSGYTHVEVNKALELGYKVIDVHEVWHYERWDPDLFKGYVNTFVGLKQQASGWPQGCETLEQKQRYVADFEQVEGIRLEMAKVEFNPGLRMIAKILANSLWGKLAQRVGGTEIRYARTPAEFHQILEDPTLDTLDFAHVSEEMDRCVVRKKAEFATAPETNCLPVAAFVTSYARLHLYGYMQQVNDIGGQLLYCDTDSIIYVARQGGERVVEGEALGQMKREIPTRRIVEFVAGGPKNYGYRHVDAATGGDERAELKIRSFPLSYATHQLLNFHSMKQLVLDQFNIDGEIDEVLADGVIGVDFPQIGRTRLSELYTHMAHKDYRPCYEKGRILPGMETLPFGYREELEEVQDDFEALPGGSEWTRDDFLARYS
;
A
#
# COMPACT_ATOMS: atom_id res chain seq x y z
N MET A 1 -12.24 18.36 10.19
CA MET A 1 -11.53 17.26 9.47
C MET A 1 -12.56 16.28 8.94
N ASP A 2 -12.38 15.76 7.73
CA ASP A 2 -13.14 14.62 7.20
C ASP A 2 -12.28 13.34 7.31
N PRO A 3 -12.56 12.41 8.24
CA PRO A 3 -11.77 11.19 8.38
C PRO A 3 -11.66 10.34 7.10
N ARG A 4 -12.64 10.41 6.20
CA ARG A 4 -12.62 9.64 4.95
C ARG A 4 -11.59 10.19 3.98
N GLU A 5 -11.61 11.50 3.76
CA GLU A 5 -10.74 12.13 2.76
C GLU A 5 -9.35 12.40 3.34
N ASP A 6 -9.29 12.86 4.60
CA ASP A 6 -8.06 13.31 5.26
C ASP A 6 -7.25 12.16 5.85
N CYS A 7 -7.89 11.18 6.51
CA CYS A 7 -7.18 10.16 7.31
C CYS A 7 -7.13 8.77 6.65
N LEU A 8 -8.22 8.35 6.00
CA LEU A 8 -8.36 6.99 5.49
C LEU A 8 -7.56 6.78 4.18
N ARG A 9 -6.46 6.05 4.29
CA ARG A 9 -5.63 5.62 3.17
C ARG A 9 -5.62 4.09 3.06
N GLY A 10 -5.38 3.57 1.87
CA GLY A 10 -5.25 2.12 1.63
C GLY A 10 -3.87 1.57 2.03
N GLY A 11 -3.55 0.38 1.54
CA GLY A 11 -2.20 -0.16 1.59
C GLY A 11 -1.20 0.67 0.77
N ARG A 12 0.09 0.50 1.05
CA ARG A 12 1.17 1.08 0.25
C ARG A 12 1.43 0.19 -0.96
N THR A 13 1.54 0.79 -2.15
CA THR A 13 1.97 0.07 -3.35
C THR A 13 2.96 0.94 -4.12
N GLU A 14 4.19 0.48 -4.26
CA GLU A 14 5.28 1.30 -4.78
C GLU A 14 6.46 0.46 -5.28
N PRO A 15 6.94 0.69 -6.52
CA PRO A 15 8.26 0.27 -6.95
C PRO A 15 9.35 1.24 -6.47
N PHE A 16 10.40 0.68 -5.88
CA PHE A 16 11.61 1.37 -5.44
C PHE A 16 12.76 1.23 -6.45
N LYS A 17 12.67 0.24 -7.35
CA LYS A 17 13.55 0.05 -8.51
C LYS A 17 12.75 -0.58 -9.64
N LEU A 18 12.91 -0.08 -10.87
CA LEU A 18 12.08 -0.51 -12.01
C LEU A 18 12.65 -1.73 -12.73
N HIS A 19 13.95 -2.01 -12.63
CA HIS A 19 14.57 -3.20 -13.22
C HIS A 19 15.77 -3.63 -12.38
N HIS A 20 15.90 -4.94 -12.16
CA HIS A 20 17.06 -5.52 -11.49
C HIS A 20 17.31 -6.94 -12.00
N VAL A 21 18.57 -7.23 -12.33
CA VAL A 21 19.07 -8.56 -12.69
C VAL A 21 20.04 -8.97 -11.59
N CYS A 22 19.82 -10.13 -10.96
CA CYS A 22 20.70 -10.59 -9.89
C CYS A 22 22.13 -10.78 -10.39
N GLY A 23 23.10 -10.25 -9.63
CA GLY A 23 24.49 -10.68 -9.70
C GLY A 23 24.70 -12.12 -9.24
N ASN A 24 25.95 -12.59 -9.34
CA ASN A 24 26.29 -13.98 -8.99
C ASN A 24 26.05 -14.30 -7.50
N ASP A 25 26.19 -13.32 -6.62
CA ASP A 25 26.02 -13.42 -5.17
C ASP A 25 24.73 -12.79 -4.66
N GLU A 26 23.78 -12.49 -5.56
CA GLU A 26 22.49 -11.88 -5.21
C GLU A 26 21.33 -12.86 -5.41
N GLU A 27 20.28 -12.67 -4.63
CA GLU A 27 18.98 -13.28 -4.85
C GLU A 27 17.87 -12.26 -4.61
N ILE A 28 16.79 -12.35 -5.40
CA ILE A 28 15.57 -11.59 -5.13
C ILE A 28 14.64 -12.46 -4.30
N LEU A 29 14.15 -11.92 -3.19
CA LEU A 29 13.20 -12.55 -2.28
C LEU A 29 11.84 -11.87 -2.38
N TYR A 30 10.80 -12.68 -2.56
CA TYR A 30 9.40 -12.24 -2.52
C TYR A 30 8.74 -12.85 -1.29
N ILE A 31 8.44 -11.97 -0.33
CA ILE A 31 7.79 -12.29 0.93
C ILE A 31 6.46 -11.55 1.08
N ASP A 32 5.48 -12.20 1.72
CA ASP A 32 4.12 -11.71 1.94
C ASP A 32 3.69 -11.93 3.40
N ILE A 33 3.04 -10.93 3.99
CA ILE A 33 2.60 -11.00 5.39
C ILE A 33 1.36 -11.88 5.51
N VAL A 34 1.45 -12.92 6.33
CA VAL A 34 0.35 -13.84 6.59
C VAL A 34 -0.83 -13.10 7.22
N SER A 35 -1.84 -12.79 6.40
CA SER A 35 -3.11 -12.14 6.78
C SER A 35 -2.91 -10.83 7.55
N LEU A 36 -2.25 -9.84 6.93
CA LEU A 36 -1.90 -8.54 7.50
C LEU A 36 -3.05 -7.83 8.24
N TYR A 37 -4.21 -7.65 7.60
CA TYR A 37 -5.32 -6.93 8.22
C TYR A 37 -5.91 -7.67 9.44
N PRO A 38 -6.22 -8.99 9.37
CA PRO A 38 -6.59 -9.76 10.56
C PRO A 38 -5.54 -9.69 11.68
N TYR A 39 -4.25 -9.75 11.35
CA TYR A 39 -3.17 -9.64 12.33
C TYR A 39 -3.25 -8.32 13.10
N VAL A 40 -3.28 -7.18 12.41
CA VAL A 40 -3.29 -5.88 13.09
C VAL A 40 -4.59 -5.64 13.85
N MET A 41 -5.71 -6.20 13.39
CA MET A 41 -6.99 -6.15 14.13
C MET A 41 -6.93 -6.95 15.45
N LYS A 42 -6.21 -8.07 15.47
CA LYS A 42 -6.04 -8.92 16.67
C LYS A 42 -4.99 -8.37 17.63
N ALA A 43 -3.91 -7.79 17.10
CA ALA A 43 -2.70 -7.46 17.88
C ALA A 43 -2.63 -6.00 18.37
N ARG A 44 -3.54 -5.13 17.94
CA ARG A 44 -3.49 -3.69 18.23
C ARG A 44 -4.77 -3.22 18.93
N GLU A 45 -4.61 -2.14 19.70
CA GLU A 45 -5.73 -1.44 20.32
C GLU A 45 -6.42 -0.46 19.36
N PHE A 46 -7.73 -0.31 19.54
CA PHE A 46 -8.59 0.56 18.74
C PHE A 46 -9.38 1.53 19.62
N PRO A 47 -9.69 2.74 19.10
CA PRO A 47 -10.46 3.71 19.87
C PRO A 47 -11.90 3.25 20.05
N ILE A 48 -12.47 3.48 21.24
CA ILE A 48 -13.87 3.17 21.55
C ILE A 48 -14.60 4.39 22.16
N GLY A 49 -15.91 4.49 21.90
CA GLY A 49 -16.72 5.65 22.29
C GLY A 49 -16.55 6.85 21.35
N HIS A 50 -16.99 8.02 21.80
CA HIS A 50 -16.92 9.25 21.03
C HIS A 50 -15.62 10.02 21.32
N PRO A 51 -15.00 10.65 20.31
CA PRO A 51 -13.85 11.50 20.52
C PRO A 51 -14.23 12.82 21.19
N THR A 52 -13.28 13.39 21.92
CA THR A 52 -13.25 14.82 22.20
C THR A 52 -12.60 15.53 21.02
N VAL A 53 -13.34 16.41 20.35
CA VAL A 53 -12.83 17.19 19.21
C VAL A 53 -12.21 18.48 19.72
N LEU A 54 -10.90 18.63 19.51
CA LEU A 54 -10.12 19.80 19.87
C LEU A 54 -9.78 20.58 18.59
N THR A 55 -10.12 21.86 18.58
CA THR A 55 -9.85 22.78 17.47
C THR A 55 -8.73 23.74 17.86
N ARG A 56 -8.25 24.54 16.91
CA ARG A 56 -7.14 25.49 17.13
C ARG A 56 -7.27 26.36 18.39
N GLU A 57 -8.48 26.72 18.80
CA GLU A 57 -8.73 27.55 20.00
C GLU A 57 -8.45 26.81 21.32
N THR A 58 -8.59 25.48 21.33
CA THR A 58 -8.41 24.64 22.53
C THR A 58 -7.09 23.86 22.52
N LEU A 59 -6.37 23.86 21.39
CA LEU A 59 -5.07 23.22 21.25
C LEU A 59 -3.97 24.05 21.93
N LEU A 60 -3.53 23.61 23.10
CA LEU A 60 -2.36 24.16 23.80
C LEU A 60 -1.11 23.34 23.44
N ASN A 61 -0.44 23.69 22.34
CA ASN A 61 0.69 22.90 21.83
C ASN A 61 2.00 23.69 21.79
N SER A 62 3.04 23.17 22.45
CA SER A 62 4.43 23.55 22.19
C SER A 62 4.87 22.96 20.85
N LEU A 63 4.81 23.77 19.79
CA LEU A 63 5.28 23.44 18.45
C LEU A 63 6.68 24.01 18.20
N PRO A 64 7.47 23.42 17.28
CA PRO A 64 7.16 22.23 16.50
C PRO A 64 7.30 20.93 17.31
N TRP A 65 6.57 19.88 16.93
CA TRP A 65 6.86 18.53 17.41
C TRP A 65 7.96 17.91 16.55
N THR A 66 8.99 17.40 17.20
CA THR A 66 10.15 16.76 16.55
C THR A 66 10.44 15.37 17.10
N ARG A 67 9.73 14.96 18.17
CA ARG A 67 9.83 13.66 18.80
C ARG A 67 8.44 13.14 19.18
N PRO A 68 8.22 11.82 19.21
CA PRO A 68 6.91 11.23 19.57
C PRO A 68 6.32 11.78 20.87
N ASN A 69 7.15 11.98 21.90
CA ASN A 69 6.70 12.48 23.21
C ASN A 69 6.22 13.94 23.21
N ASN A 70 6.38 14.69 22.11
CA ASN A 70 5.77 16.01 21.97
C ASN A 70 4.27 15.91 21.64
N ASN A 71 3.81 14.80 21.08
CA ASN A 71 2.40 14.57 20.81
C ASN A 71 1.68 14.08 22.08
N ALA A 72 0.85 14.94 22.67
CA ALA A 72 0.03 14.61 23.84
C ALA A 72 -1.31 13.91 23.49
N TYR A 73 -1.61 13.72 22.20
CA TYR A 73 -2.94 13.29 21.77
C TYR A 73 -2.95 11.87 21.19
N LYS A 74 -4.02 11.13 21.49
CA LYS A 74 -4.25 9.75 21.06
C LYS A 74 -5.53 9.68 20.22
N GLY A 75 -5.39 9.56 18.89
CA GLY A 75 -6.53 9.51 17.98
C GLY A 75 -6.19 9.96 16.56
N LEU A 76 -7.08 10.73 15.93
CA LEU A 76 -6.85 11.31 14.60
C LEU A 76 -6.36 12.75 14.70
N LEU A 77 -5.37 13.11 13.90
CA LEU A 77 -4.67 14.39 13.94
C LEU A 77 -4.65 15.02 12.56
N LEU A 78 -5.27 16.20 12.40
CA LEU A 78 -5.11 17.04 11.21
C LEU A 78 -3.93 17.98 11.45
N VAL A 79 -2.81 17.70 10.80
CA VAL A 79 -1.51 18.34 11.11
C VAL A 79 -0.84 18.88 9.85
N ARG A 80 -0.03 19.93 10.03
CA ARG A 80 0.92 20.36 9.02
C ARG A 80 2.28 19.73 9.29
N VAL A 81 2.75 18.91 8.37
CA VAL A 81 4.00 18.16 8.49
C VAL A 81 5.06 18.71 7.54
N VAL A 82 6.31 18.73 8.00
CA VAL A 82 7.51 18.97 7.19
C VAL A 82 8.33 17.68 7.21
N PRO A 83 8.51 16.99 6.08
CA PRO A 83 9.38 15.82 6.02
C PRO A 83 10.85 16.18 6.16
N PRO A 84 11.71 15.22 6.56
CA PRO A 84 13.14 15.33 6.35
C PRO A 84 13.47 15.30 4.84
N THR A 85 14.68 15.71 4.49
CA THR A 85 15.20 15.75 3.10
C THR A 85 15.60 14.36 2.58
N SER A 86 15.96 13.45 3.48
CA SER A 86 16.22 12.03 3.24
C SER A 86 15.82 11.20 4.48
N ILE A 87 15.70 9.87 4.35
CA ILE A 87 15.37 8.96 5.48
C ILE A 87 16.31 7.75 5.45
N ARG A 88 17.63 7.95 5.40
CA ARG A 88 18.66 6.90 5.61
C ARG A 88 18.37 5.55 4.91
N GLY A 89 18.07 5.56 3.61
CA GLY A 89 17.77 4.35 2.82
C GLY A 89 16.34 3.82 2.95
N LEU A 90 15.56 4.31 3.91
CA LEU A 90 14.16 3.95 4.07
C LEU A 90 13.24 4.76 3.16
N PRO A 91 12.14 4.16 2.70
CA PRO A 91 11.16 4.88 1.91
C PRO A 91 10.34 5.84 2.81
N PRO A 92 9.77 6.94 2.28
CA PRO A 92 8.97 7.87 3.08
C PRO A 92 7.73 7.23 3.69
N LEU A 93 7.32 7.74 4.85
CA LEU A 93 6.27 7.14 5.66
C LEU A 93 4.89 7.75 5.41
N LEU A 94 4.79 9.08 5.47
CA LEU A 94 3.50 9.75 5.44
C LEU A 94 2.98 9.89 4.01
N GLY A 95 1.78 9.36 3.78
CA GLY A 95 1.11 9.48 2.49
C GLY A 95 0.50 10.87 2.28
N TYR A 96 0.71 11.45 1.11
CA TYR A 96 0.17 12.74 0.67
C TYR A 96 -0.69 12.53 -0.58
N ARG A 97 -1.90 13.11 -0.61
CA ARG A 97 -2.69 13.18 -1.85
C ARG A 97 -2.30 14.46 -2.57
N THR A 98 -1.76 14.32 -3.77
CA THR A 98 -1.45 15.45 -4.65
C THR A 98 -2.74 16.16 -5.08
N HIS A 99 -2.62 17.36 -5.63
CA HIS A 99 -3.76 18.15 -6.10
C HIS A 99 -4.62 17.42 -7.16
N ASP A 100 -4.04 16.49 -7.93
CA ASP A 100 -4.75 15.64 -8.88
C ASP A 100 -5.33 14.34 -8.27
N GLY A 101 -5.32 14.23 -6.93
CA GLY A 101 -5.96 13.16 -6.17
C GLY A 101 -5.13 11.88 -6.00
N ARG A 102 -3.91 11.81 -6.53
CA ARG A 102 -3.06 10.62 -6.42
C ARG A 102 -2.40 10.54 -5.05
N LEU A 103 -2.45 9.36 -4.43
CA LEU A 103 -1.74 9.10 -3.19
C LEU A 103 -0.26 8.79 -3.48
N THR A 104 0.65 9.61 -3.00
CA THR A 104 2.11 9.44 -3.06
C THR A 104 2.70 9.40 -1.64
N PHE A 105 3.99 9.09 -1.52
CA PHE A 105 4.74 9.14 -0.26
C PHE A 105 5.98 10.03 -0.45
N PRO A 106 5.82 11.37 -0.48
CA PRO A 106 6.91 12.27 -0.82
C PRO A 106 7.65 12.83 0.40
N LEU A 107 8.77 13.51 0.14
CA LEU A 107 9.53 14.36 1.07
C LEU A 107 9.34 15.86 0.79
N CYS A 108 8.53 16.21 -0.21
CA CYS A 108 8.12 17.56 -0.56
C CYS A 108 6.76 17.55 -1.28
N ALA A 109 5.78 18.27 -0.76
CA ALA A 109 4.46 18.45 -1.39
C ALA A 109 4.58 19.04 -2.80
N ALA A 110 5.23 20.20 -2.93
CA ALA A 110 5.39 20.87 -4.22
C ALA A 110 6.02 19.97 -5.29
N CYS A 111 7.10 19.24 -4.96
CA CYS A 111 7.69 18.29 -5.91
C CYS A 111 6.73 17.17 -6.34
N ALA A 112 5.87 16.70 -5.42
CA ALA A 112 4.91 15.65 -5.73
C ALA A 112 3.76 16.17 -6.61
N ASP A 113 3.28 17.38 -6.34
CA ASP A 113 2.24 18.04 -7.14
C ASP A 113 2.75 18.35 -8.56
N ASP A 114 3.98 18.85 -8.67
CA ASP A 114 4.62 19.20 -9.94
C ASP A 114 5.27 17.98 -10.66
N ARG A 115 5.26 16.80 -10.03
CA ARG A 115 5.92 15.56 -10.51
C ARG A 115 7.41 15.76 -10.85
N GLN A 116 8.09 16.59 -10.05
CA GLN A 116 9.43 17.08 -10.32
C GLN A 116 10.47 15.95 -10.48
N GLN A 117 11.18 15.93 -11.61
CA GLN A 117 12.21 14.92 -11.93
C GLN A 117 13.65 15.40 -11.65
N HIS A 118 13.85 16.64 -11.20
CA HIS A 118 15.17 17.16 -10.81
C HIS A 118 15.31 17.31 -9.29
N GLN A 119 16.50 17.66 -8.81
CA GLN A 119 16.76 17.86 -7.38
C GLN A 119 15.85 18.96 -6.81
N CYS A 120 15.40 18.76 -5.57
CA CYS A 120 14.48 19.66 -4.88
C CYS A 120 15.22 20.87 -4.29
N HIS A 121 14.76 22.09 -4.59
CA HIS A 121 15.25 23.33 -3.97
C HIS A 121 14.16 24.06 -3.15
N HIS A 122 13.03 23.39 -2.92
CA HIS A 122 11.91 23.97 -2.20
C HIS A 122 12.22 24.23 -0.72
N SER A 123 11.73 25.35 -0.22
CA SER A 123 11.76 25.74 1.19
C SER A 123 10.91 24.83 2.07
N GLU A 124 11.13 24.78 3.39
CA GLU A 124 10.28 24.00 4.31
C GLU A 124 8.78 24.31 4.14
N LYS A 125 8.42 25.57 3.90
CA LYS A 125 7.03 25.99 3.67
C LYS A 125 6.39 25.33 2.44
N GLN A 126 7.14 25.21 1.33
CA GLN A 126 6.67 24.58 0.09
C GLN A 126 6.67 23.05 0.18
N ARG A 127 7.56 22.49 0.99
CA ARG A 127 7.61 21.04 1.23
C ARG A 127 6.48 20.55 2.12
N ALA A 128 6.00 21.41 3.02
CA ALA A 128 5.00 21.06 4.00
C ALA A 128 3.62 20.86 3.37
N TRP A 129 2.81 19.99 3.95
CA TRP A 129 1.39 19.85 3.62
C TRP A 129 0.55 19.67 4.86
N VAL A 130 -0.76 19.88 4.72
CA VAL A 130 -1.77 19.60 5.74
C VAL A 130 -2.50 18.33 5.37
N SER A 131 -2.56 17.36 6.29
CA SER A 131 -3.38 16.16 6.09
C SER A 131 -3.71 15.48 7.42
N GLY A 132 -4.71 14.60 7.39
CA GLY A 132 -5.13 13.82 8.55
C GLY A 132 -4.31 12.54 8.69
N TYR A 133 -3.89 12.21 9.90
CA TYR A 133 -3.16 10.98 10.21
C TYR A 133 -3.64 10.39 11.53
N THR A 134 -3.42 9.09 11.70
CA THR A 134 -3.49 8.51 13.04
C THR A 134 -2.29 8.96 13.86
N HIS A 135 -2.47 9.08 15.17
CA HIS A 135 -1.36 9.43 16.06
C HIS A 135 -0.18 8.44 15.97
N VAL A 136 -0.44 7.15 15.66
CA VAL A 136 0.62 6.15 15.49
C VAL A 136 1.48 6.40 14.24
N GLU A 137 0.89 6.86 13.14
CA GLU A 137 1.66 7.27 11.95
C GLU A 137 2.44 8.55 12.20
N VAL A 138 1.85 9.54 12.88
CA VAL A 138 2.54 10.78 13.24
C VAL A 138 3.72 10.49 14.16
N ASN A 139 3.52 9.69 15.19
CA ASN A 139 4.60 9.32 16.12
C ASN A 139 5.73 8.60 15.37
N LYS A 140 5.41 7.64 14.51
CA LYS A 140 6.45 6.98 13.69
C LYS A 140 7.14 7.95 12.74
N ALA A 141 6.43 8.92 12.17
CA ALA A 141 7.04 9.95 11.32
C ALA A 141 8.02 10.83 12.10
N LEU A 142 7.68 11.21 13.33
CA LEU A 142 8.57 11.99 14.21
C LEU A 142 9.87 11.21 14.52
N GLU A 143 9.81 9.89 14.71
CA GLU A 143 11.02 9.05 14.85
C GLU A 143 11.91 9.09 13.60
N LEU A 144 11.31 9.25 12.42
CA LEU A 144 12.00 9.30 11.13
C LEU A 144 12.48 10.71 10.75
N GLY A 145 12.36 11.70 11.65
CA GLY A 145 12.83 13.07 11.43
C GLY A 145 11.82 14.01 10.78
N TYR A 146 10.54 13.62 10.65
CA TYR A 146 9.49 14.57 10.28
C TYR A 146 9.29 15.57 11.42
N LYS A 147 8.79 16.76 11.09
CA LYS A 147 8.37 17.79 12.05
C LYS A 147 6.88 18.08 11.88
N VAL A 148 6.14 18.20 12.98
CA VAL A 148 4.80 18.81 12.96
C VAL A 148 4.95 20.27 13.33
N ILE A 149 4.60 21.17 12.41
CA ILE A 149 4.75 22.63 12.61
C ILE A 149 3.43 23.33 12.92
N ASP A 150 2.29 22.63 12.75
CA ASP A 150 0.95 23.14 13.04
C ASP A 150 0.00 21.98 13.31
N VAL A 151 -0.98 22.19 14.19
CA VAL A 151 -2.05 21.22 14.49
C VAL A 151 -3.37 21.95 14.33
N HIS A 152 -4.18 21.49 13.39
CA HIS A 152 -5.43 22.16 13.01
C HIS A 152 -6.62 21.62 13.79
N GLU A 153 -6.68 20.30 13.98
CA GLU A 153 -7.80 19.61 14.63
C GLU A 153 -7.32 18.26 15.18
N VAL A 154 -7.84 17.86 16.33
CA VAL A 154 -7.56 16.57 16.97
C VAL A 154 -8.86 15.91 17.37
N TRP A 155 -9.03 14.65 17.03
CA TRP A 155 -10.08 13.79 17.57
C TRP A 155 -9.44 12.86 18.59
N HIS A 156 -9.46 13.28 19.86
CA HIS A 156 -8.83 12.55 20.95
C HIS A 156 -9.79 11.49 21.52
N TYR A 157 -9.31 10.27 21.73
CA TYR A 157 -10.07 9.18 22.34
C TYR A 157 -9.46 8.80 23.67
N GLU A 158 -10.23 8.98 24.75
CA GLU A 158 -9.83 8.60 26.11
C GLU A 158 -9.75 7.08 26.30
N ARG A 159 -10.64 6.34 25.61
CA ARG A 159 -10.80 4.90 25.80
C ARG A 159 -10.36 4.13 24.55
N TRP A 160 -9.62 3.07 24.80
CA TRP A 160 -9.07 2.17 23.80
C TRP A 160 -9.25 0.72 24.25
N ASP A 161 -9.50 -0.16 23.30
CA ASP A 161 -9.71 -1.58 23.55
C ASP A 161 -8.71 -2.42 22.74
N PRO A 162 -7.79 -3.15 23.40
CA PRO A 162 -6.83 -4.05 22.74
C PRO A 162 -7.45 -5.35 22.22
N ASP A 163 -8.64 -5.72 22.70
CA ASP A 163 -9.29 -6.99 22.39
C ASP A 163 -10.52 -6.82 21.48
N LEU A 164 -10.83 -5.59 21.03
CA LEU A 164 -12.04 -5.23 20.27
C LEU A 164 -12.38 -6.21 19.13
N PHE A 165 -11.37 -6.62 18.35
CA PHE A 165 -11.55 -7.55 17.22
C PHE A 165 -10.99 -8.95 17.46
N LYS A 166 -10.37 -9.21 18.62
CA LYS A 166 -9.65 -10.46 18.89
C LYS A 166 -10.55 -11.68 18.76
N GLY A 167 -11.76 -11.63 19.35
CA GLY A 167 -12.74 -12.71 19.24
C GLY A 167 -13.19 -12.98 17.80
N TYR A 168 -13.43 -11.92 17.02
CA TYR A 168 -13.80 -12.02 15.61
C TYR A 168 -12.67 -12.67 14.78
N VAL A 169 -11.44 -12.16 14.91
CA VAL A 169 -10.28 -12.67 14.18
C VAL A 169 -10.01 -14.12 14.56
N ASN A 170 -10.00 -14.46 15.85
CA ASN A 170 -9.77 -15.82 16.33
C ASN A 170 -10.79 -16.80 15.75
N THR A 171 -12.06 -16.40 15.66
CA THR A 171 -13.13 -17.21 15.07
C THR A 171 -12.86 -17.50 13.60
N PHE A 172 -12.64 -16.48 12.77
CA PHE A 172 -12.52 -16.70 11.32
C PHE A 172 -11.15 -17.23 10.88
N VAL A 173 -10.07 -16.89 11.59
CA VAL A 173 -8.76 -17.50 11.38
C VAL A 173 -8.79 -18.97 11.80
N GLY A 174 -9.40 -19.30 12.94
CA GLY A 174 -9.59 -20.69 13.38
C GLY A 174 -10.41 -21.50 12.39
N LEU A 175 -11.55 -20.99 11.94
CA LEU A 175 -12.38 -21.64 10.90
C LEU A 175 -11.61 -21.83 9.58
N LYS A 176 -10.88 -20.80 9.13
CA LYS A 176 -10.02 -20.88 7.95
C LYS A 176 -8.98 -21.99 8.09
N GLN A 177 -8.36 -22.12 9.28
CA GLN A 177 -7.34 -23.13 9.52
C GLN A 177 -7.94 -24.54 9.57
N GLN A 178 -9.03 -24.75 10.30
CA GLN A 178 -9.73 -26.04 10.36
C GLN A 178 -10.18 -26.51 8.97
N ALA A 179 -10.72 -25.59 8.16
CA ALA A 179 -11.17 -25.88 6.80
C ALA A 179 -10.02 -26.12 5.80
N SER A 180 -8.76 -25.90 6.20
CA SER A 180 -7.59 -26.22 5.38
C SER A 180 -7.22 -27.70 5.44
N GLY A 181 -7.83 -28.46 6.37
CA GLY A 181 -7.45 -29.82 6.67
C GLY A 181 -6.12 -29.91 7.43
N TRP A 182 -5.64 -31.14 7.61
CA TRP A 182 -4.37 -31.41 8.28
C TRP A 182 -3.18 -31.09 7.36
N PRO A 183 -2.11 -30.46 7.87
CA PRO A 183 -0.89 -30.27 7.10
C PRO A 183 -0.28 -31.59 6.62
N GLN A 184 0.51 -31.52 5.55
CA GLN A 184 1.25 -32.68 5.05
C GLN A 184 2.18 -33.23 6.16
N GLY A 185 2.17 -34.55 6.35
CA GLY A 185 2.93 -35.22 7.40
C GLY A 185 2.26 -35.27 8.79
N CYS A 186 1.02 -34.77 8.91
CA CYS A 186 0.25 -34.79 10.15
C CYS A 186 -0.83 -35.91 10.13
N GLU A 187 -0.38 -37.17 10.24
CA GLU A 187 -1.25 -38.36 10.06
C GLU A 187 -1.67 -38.99 11.39
N THR A 188 -0.72 -39.13 12.32
CA THR A 188 -0.91 -39.75 13.64
C THR A 188 -1.67 -38.84 14.61
N LEU A 189 -2.26 -39.42 15.65
CA LEU A 189 -2.99 -38.66 16.67
C LEU A 189 -2.05 -37.68 17.40
N GLU A 190 -0.84 -38.12 17.70
CA GLU A 190 0.19 -37.34 18.39
C GLU A 190 0.63 -36.13 17.56
N GLN A 191 0.82 -36.32 16.24
CA GLN A 191 1.14 -35.21 15.33
C GLN A 191 0.01 -34.19 15.27
N LYS A 192 -1.24 -34.67 15.21
CA LYS A 192 -2.43 -33.80 15.19
C LYS A 192 -2.60 -33.02 16.48
N GLN A 193 -2.38 -33.66 17.63
CA GLN A 193 -2.41 -33.01 18.95
C GLN A 193 -1.30 -31.96 19.07
N ARG A 194 -0.08 -32.29 18.66
CA ARG A 194 1.05 -31.35 18.65
C ARG A 194 0.75 -30.15 17.75
N TYR A 195 0.26 -30.37 16.54
CA TYR A 195 -0.11 -29.28 15.63
C TYR A 195 -1.15 -28.33 16.25
N VAL A 196 -2.18 -28.86 16.92
CA VAL A 196 -3.19 -28.03 17.59
C VAL A 196 -2.60 -27.27 18.77
N ALA A 197 -1.75 -27.91 19.58
CA ALA A 197 -1.07 -27.27 20.71
C ALA A 197 -0.11 -26.15 20.24
N ASP A 198 0.68 -26.41 19.18
CA ASP A 198 1.59 -25.44 18.59
C ASP A 198 0.80 -24.24 18.02
N PHE A 199 -0.32 -24.50 17.32
CA PHE A 199 -1.18 -23.44 16.81
C PHE A 199 -1.82 -22.62 17.94
N GLU A 200 -2.26 -23.25 19.02
CA GLU A 200 -2.79 -22.53 20.19
C GLU A 200 -1.69 -21.72 20.90
N GLN A 201 -0.48 -22.25 21.00
CA GLN A 201 0.65 -21.53 21.60
C GLN A 201 1.07 -20.31 20.77
N VAL A 202 1.16 -20.46 19.44
CA VAL A 202 1.63 -19.41 18.53
C VAL A 202 0.54 -18.38 18.24
N GLU A 203 -0.69 -18.84 17.99
CA GLU A 203 -1.80 -17.97 17.59
C GLU A 203 -2.73 -17.62 18.75
N GLY A 204 -2.71 -18.32 19.88
CA GLY A 204 -3.75 -18.14 20.91
C GLY A 204 -5.15 -18.52 20.41
N ILE A 205 -5.23 -19.42 19.41
CA ILE A 205 -6.48 -19.91 18.82
C ILE A 205 -6.54 -21.41 19.01
N ARG A 206 -7.51 -21.88 19.80
CA ARG A 206 -7.73 -23.30 20.01
C ARG A 206 -8.53 -23.91 18.86
N LEU A 207 -7.93 -24.84 18.11
CA LEU A 207 -8.60 -25.57 17.05
C LEU A 207 -9.35 -26.80 17.61
N GLU A 208 -10.52 -27.07 17.06
CA GLU A 208 -11.27 -28.29 17.34
C GLU A 208 -10.84 -29.40 16.39
N MET A 209 -10.07 -30.37 16.88
CA MET A 209 -9.53 -31.48 16.08
C MET A 209 -10.61 -32.19 15.24
N ALA A 210 -11.82 -32.37 15.79
CA ALA A 210 -12.93 -33.03 15.11
C ALA A 210 -13.50 -32.23 13.92
N LYS A 211 -13.21 -30.93 13.84
CA LYS A 211 -13.65 -30.04 12.76
C LYS A 211 -12.55 -29.76 11.73
N VAL A 212 -11.34 -30.29 11.92
CA VAL A 212 -10.24 -30.14 10.96
C VAL A 212 -10.47 -31.09 9.79
N GLU A 213 -10.98 -30.54 8.70
CA GLU A 213 -11.34 -31.25 7.48
C GLU A 213 -11.06 -30.33 6.28
N PHE A 214 -10.54 -30.90 5.19
CA PHE A 214 -10.31 -30.14 3.97
C PHE A 214 -11.65 -29.72 3.36
N ASN A 215 -11.96 -28.42 3.45
CA ASN A 215 -13.18 -27.83 2.92
C ASN A 215 -12.86 -26.49 2.22
N PRO A 216 -12.64 -26.52 0.88
CA PRO A 216 -12.22 -25.32 0.14
C PRO A 216 -13.28 -24.21 0.16
N GLY A 217 -14.57 -24.56 0.17
CA GLY A 217 -15.67 -23.58 0.22
C GLY A 217 -15.74 -22.84 1.55
N LEU A 218 -15.69 -23.56 2.67
CA LEU A 218 -15.67 -22.97 4.00
C LEU A 218 -14.40 -22.15 4.22
N ARG A 219 -13.24 -22.64 3.76
CA ARG A 219 -11.98 -21.91 3.81
C ARG A 219 -12.07 -20.56 3.08
N MET A 220 -12.67 -20.55 1.90
CA MET A 220 -12.88 -19.32 1.13
C MET A 220 -13.76 -18.33 1.89
N ILE A 221 -14.90 -18.78 2.42
CA ILE A 221 -15.84 -17.93 3.18
C ILE A 221 -15.15 -17.36 4.43
N ALA A 222 -14.47 -18.21 5.21
CA ALA A 222 -13.77 -17.79 6.42
C ALA A 222 -12.67 -16.76 6.12
N LYS A 223 -11.89 -16.96 5.03
CA LYS A 223 -10.89 -16.00 4.57
C LYS A 223 -11.51 -14.65 4.18
N ILE A 224 -12.64 -14.67 3.45
CA ILE A 224 -13.35 -13.44 3.06
C ILE A 224 -13.83 -12.69 4.29
N LEU A 225 -14.47 -13.37 5.25
CA LEU A 225 -14.97 -12.74 6.47
C LEU A 225 -13.83 -12.15 7.31
N ALA A 226 -12.75 -12.90 7.52
CA ALA A 226 -11.56 -12.38 8.21
C ALA A 226 -11.03 -11.07 7.60
N ASN A 227 -10.98 -10.96 6.27
CA ASN A 227 -10.36 -9.83 5.58
C ASN A 227 -11.32 -8.66 5.29
N SER A 228 -12.63 -8.89 5.23
CA SER A 228 -13.60 -7.89 4.74
C SER A 228 -14.19 -6.99 5.81
N LEU A 229 -14.08 -7.34 7.09
CA LEU A 229 -14.71 -6.60 8.20
C LEU A 229 -14.30 -5.12 8.20
N TRP A 230 -12.99 -4.82 8.12
CA TRP A 230 -12.52 -3.43 8.14
C TRP A 230 -13.04 -2.63 6.95
N GLY A 231 -13.20 -3.26 5.78
CA GLY A 231 -13.75 -2.63 4.58
C GLY A 231 -15.21 -2.23 4.78
N LYS A 232 -15.97 -3.00 5.58
CA LYS A 232 -17.35 -2.68 5.96
C LYS A 232 -17.41 -1.45 6.86
N LEU A 233 -16.46 -1.31 7.80
CA LEU A 233 -16.32 -0.11 8.64
C LEU A 233 -16.05 1.16 7.83
N ALA A 234 -15.48 1.02 6.63
CA ALA A 234 -15.16 2.13 5.73
C ALA A 234 -16.16 2.29 4.57
N GLN A 235 -17.29 1.55 4.56
CA GLN A 235 -18.19 1.49 3.41
C GLN A 235 -18.62 2.90 2.97
N ARG A 236 -18.51 3.19 1.67
CA ARG A 236 -18.97 4.46 1.10
C ARG A 236 -20.49 4.52 1.07
N VAL A 237 -21.03 5.72 1.28
CA VAL A 237 -22.45 6.06 1.15
C VAL A 237 -22.72 6.68 -0.22
N GLY A 238 -23.99 6.72 -0.63
CA GLY A 238 -24.38 7.40 -1.87
C GLY A 238 -23.94 6.69 -3.14
N GLY A 239 -23.84 5.36 -3.10
CA GLY A 239 -23.66 4.56 -4.32
C GLY A 239 -24.84 4.68 -5.28
N THR A 240 -24.59 4.40 -6.55
CA THR A 240 -25.68 4.26 -7.53
C THR A 240 -26.48 3.00 -7.23
N GLU A 241 -27.80 3.13 -7.16
CA GLU A 241 -28.76 2.04 -6.95
C GLU A 241 -29.63 1.84 -8.19
N ILE A 242 -30.08 0.61 -8.40
CA ILE A 242 -31.07 0.29 -9.43
C ILE A 242 -32.39 0.02 -8.72
N ARG A 243 -33.42 0.81 -9.05
CA ARG A 243 -34.80 0.60 -8.62
C ARG A 243 -35.65 0.17 -9.80
N TYR A 244 -36.68 -0.62 -9.52
CA TYR A 244 -37.65 -1.06 -10.52
C TYR A 244 -39.02 -0.50 -10.13
N ALA A 245 -39.70 0.13 -11.08
CA ALA A 245 -41.09 0.55 -10.97
C ALA A 245 -41.93 -0.32 -11.91
N ARG A 246 -43.07 -0.81 -11.43
CA ARG A 246 -44.01 -1.64 -12.20
C ARG A 246 -45.29 -0.92 -12.58
N THR A 247 -45.46 0.29 -12.06
CA THR A 247 -46.61 1.15 -12.36
C THR A 247 -46.14 2.58 -12.63
N PRO A 248 -46.92 3.37 -13.41
CA PRO A 248 -46.63 4.78 -13.59
C PRO A 248 -46.50 5.55 -12.26
N ALA A 249 -47.31 5.19 -11.26
CA ALA A 249 -47.26 5.83 -9.95
C ALA A 249 -45.92 5.58 -9.22
N GLU A 250 -45.42 4.33 -9.24
CA GLU A 250 -44.10 4.01 -8.68
C GLU A 250 -42.97 4.72 -9.43
N PHE A 251 -43.09 4.83 -10.76
CA PHE A 251 -42.11 5.53 -11.58
C PHE A 251 -42.05 7.02 -11.25
N HIS A 252 -43.21 7.70 -11.19
CA HIS A 252 -43.29 9.10 -10.79
C HIS A 252 -42.79 9.34 -9.36
N GLN A 253 -43.09 8.44 -8.42
CA GLN A 253 -42.54 8.52 -7.06
C GLN A 253 -41.01 8.50 -7.04
N ILE A 254 -40.36 7.71 -7.89
CA ILE A 254 -38.90 7.67 -7.97
C ILE A 254 -38.35 8.97 -8.57
N LEU A 255 -38.97 9.48 -9.64
CA LEU A 255 -38.51 10.70 -10.32
C LEU A 255 -38.70 11.96 -9.47
N GLU A 256 -39.77 12.02 -8.70
CA GLU A 256 -40.15 13.17 -7.88
C GLU A 256 -39.59 13.09 -6.46
N ASP A 257 -38.90 12.00 -6.08
CA ASP A 257 -38.27 11.87 -4.77
C ASP A 257 -37.18 12.94 -4.61
N PRO A 258 -37.37 13.94 -3.72
CA PRO A 258 -36.42 15.02 -3.56
C PRO A 258 -35.08 14.56 -2.99
N THR A 259 -35.01 13.33 -2.44
CA THR A 259 -33.81 12.75 -1.85
C THR A 259 -32.91 12.05 -2.87
N LEU A 260 -33.39 11.84 -4.09
CA LEU A 260 -32.70 11.12 -5.15
C LEU A 260 -32.32 12.03 -6.31
N ASP A 261 -31.15 11.75 -6.89
CA ASP A 261 -30.80 12.12 -8.24
C ASP A 261 -31.16 10.94 -9.15
N THR A 262 -32.09 11.13 -10.08
CA THR A 262 -32.33 10.15 -11.15
C THR A 262 -31.27 10.34 -12.23
N LEU A 263 -30.43 9.33 -12.41
CA LEU A 263 -29.30 9.38 -13.33
C LEU A 263 -29.66 8.83 -14.71
N ASP A 264 -30.50 7.79 -14.76
CA ASP A 264 -30.92 7.13 -16.00
C ASP A 264 -32.23 6.38 -15.76
N PHE A 265 -33.02 6.15 -16.80
CA PHE A 265 -34.09 5.16 -16.75
C PHE A 265 -34.26 4.45 -18.09
N ALA A 266 -34.83 3.25 -18.06
CA ALA A 266 -35.14 2.47 -19.25
C ALA A 266 -36.40 1.64 -19.04
N HIS A 267 -37.29 1.64 -20.03
CA HIS A 267 -38.45 0.75 -20.09
C HIS A 267 -37.98 -0.66 -20.45
N VAL A 268 -37.97 -1.56 -19.48
CA VAL A 268 -37.50 -2.95 -19.65
C VAL A 268 -38.60 -3.81 -20.28
N SER A 269 -39.87 -3.56 -19.91
CA SER A 269 -41.06 -4.14 -20.54
C SER A 269 -42.22 -3.15 -20.42
N GLU A 270 -43.39 -3.49 -20.99
CA GLU A 270 -44.62 -2.69 -20.84
C GLU A 270 -45.05 -2.48 -19.38
N GLU A 271 -44.59 -3.35 -18.46
CA GLU A 271 -44.97 -3.35 -17.05
C GLU A 271 -43.77 -3.09 -16.13
N MET A 272 -42.60 -2.68 -16.65
CA MET A 272 -41.41 -2.50 -15.82
C MET A 272 -40.44 -1.45 -16.33
N ASP A 273 -40.20 -0.46 -15.47
CA ASP A 273 -39.21 0.58 -15.63
C ASP A 273 -38.03 0.33 -14.72
N ARG A 274 -36.83 0.38 -15.27
CA ARG A 274 -35.57 0.36 -14.53
C ARG A 274 -35.08 1.78 -14.35
N CYS A 275 -34.99 2.25 -13.11
CA CYS A 275 -34.45 3.57 -12.76
C CYS A 275 -33.09 3.42 -12.09
N VAL A 276 -32.10 4.14 -12.61
CA VAL A 276 -30.78 4.28 -11.98
C VAL A 276 -30.79 5.55 -11.18
N VAL A 277 -30.69 5.42 -9.87
CA VAL A 277 -30.80 6.54 -8.93
C VAL A 277 -29.57 6.62 -8.05
N ARG A 278 -29.31 7.80 -7.50
CA ARG A 278 -28.31 8.01 -6.47
C ARG A 278 -28.92 8.87 -5.38
N LYS A 279 -28.68 8.51 -4.12
CA LYS A 279 -29.11 9.37 -3.01
C LYS A 279 -28.26 10.63 -2.98
N LYS A 280 -28.88 11.80 -2.93
CA LYS A 280 -28.13 13.08 -2.83
C LYS A 280 -27.32 13.08 -1.54
N ALA A 281 -26.16 13.75 -1.57
CA ALA A 281 -25.19 13.71 -0.49
C ALA A 281 -25.77 14.11 0.87
N GLU A 282 -26.65 15.12 0.90
CA GLU A 282 -27.33 15.61 2.11
C GLU A 282 -28.31 14.60 2.74
N PHE A 283 -28.78 13.61 1.98
CA PHE A 283 -29.66 12.54 2.47
C PHE A 283 -28.94 11.19 2.59
N ALA A 284 -27.66 11.10 2.20
CA ALA A 284 -26.88 9.88 2.25
C ALA A 284 -26.41 9.60 3.70
N THR A 285 -27.08 8.68 4.38
CA THR A 285 -26.72 8.27 5.73
C THR A 285 -25.74 7.10 5.70
N ALA A 286 -24.71 7.16 6.55
CA ALA A 286 -23.81 6.04 6.76
C ALA A 286 -24.53 4.86 7.40
N PRO A 287 -24.21 3.61 7.03
CA PRO A 287 -24.64 2.45 7.79
C PRO A 287 -24.21 2.60 9.25
N GLU A 288 -25.00 2.08 10.19
CA GLU A 288 -24.66 2.08 11.63
C GLU A 288 -23.33 1.37 11.93
N THR A 289 -22.92 0.47 11.03
CA THR A 289 -21.64 -0.25 11.09
C THR A 289 -20.43 0.57 10.62
N ASN A 290 -20.63 1.79 10.13
CA ASN A 290 -19.56 2.65 9.63
C ASN A 290 -18.77 3.26 10.79
N CYS A 291 -17.45 3.04 10.81
CA CYS A 291 -16.56 3.60 11.82
C CYS A 291 -15.22 3.96 11.17
N LEU A 292 -15.18 5.14 10.55
CA LEU A 292 -14.01 5.63 9.81
C LEU A 292 -12.74 5.75 10.65
N PRO A 293 -12.77 6.24 11.91
CA PRO A 293 -11.58 6.31 12.74
C PRO A 293 -10.94 4.93 12.93
N VAL A 294 -11.76 3.92 13.28
CA VAL A 294 -11.28 2.54 13.44
C VAL A 294 -10.73 1.99 12.12
N ALA A 295 -11.41 2.21 10.99
CA ALA A 295 -10.90 1.79 9.69
C ALA A 295 -9.56 2.46 9.33
N ALA A 296 -9.37 3.75 9.66
CA ALA A 296 -8.11 4.46 9.47
C ALA A 296 -6.99 3.87 10.34
N PHE A 297 -7.30 3.46 11.58
CA PHE A 297 -6.36 2.73 12.43
C PHE A 297 -5.99 1.35 11.85
N VAL A 298 -6.94 0.58 11.32
CA VAL A 298 -6.63 -0.73 10.70
C VAL A 298 -5.61 -0.56 9.57
N THR A 299 -5.84 0.38 8.64
CA THR A 299 -4.91 0.55 7.51
C THR A 299 -3.60 1.22 7.92
N SER A 300 -3.62 2.09 8.92
CA SER A 300 -2.42 2.68 9.51
C SER A 300 -1.52 1.63 10.16
N TYR A 301 -2.08 0.78 11.03
CA TYR A 301 -1.31 -0.32 11.63
C TYR A 301 -0.78 -1.29 10.58
N ALA A 302 -1.57 -1.59 9.54
CA ALA A 302 -1.13 -2.43 8.43
C ALA A 302 0.09 -1.84 7.71
N ARG A 303 0.05 -0.54 7.37
CA ARG A 303 1.19 0.18 6.75
C ARG A 303 2.41 0.19 7.67
N LEU A 304 2.23 0.47 8.97
CA LEU A 304 3.32 0.48 9.94
C LEU A 304 3.94 -0.90 10.14
N HIS A 305 3.14 -1.96 10.09
CA HIS A 305 3.63 -3.33 10.20
C HIS A 305 4.46 -3.74 8.98
N LEU A 306 3.99 -3.42 7.76
CA LEU A 306 4.79 -3.57 6.54
C LEU A 306 6.08 -2.73 6.61
N TYR A 307 5.98 -1.49 7.08
CA TYR A 307 7.12 -0.58 7.22
C TYR A 307 8.18 -1.15 8.17
N GLY A 308 7.78 -1.81 9.26
CA GLY A 308 8.71 -2.50 10.15
C GLY A 308 9.56 -3.56 9.45
N TYR A 309 8.99 -4.30 8.49
CA TYR A 309 9.76 -5.24 7.67
C TYR A 309 10.65 -4.54 6.64
N MET A 310 10.21 -3.40 6.08
CA MET A 310 11.08 -2.57 5.23
C MET A 310 12.30 -2.06 6.01
N GLN A 311 12.12 -1.72 7.30
CA GLN A 311 13.24 -1.38 8.17
C GLN A 311 14.19 -2.56 8.36
N GLN A 312 13.66 -3.76 8.63
CA GLN A 312 14.51 -4.96 8.73
C GLN A 312 15.29 -5.24 7.44
N VAL A 313 14.67 -5.09 6.26
CA VAL A 313 15.38 -5.21 4.97
C VAL A 313 16.53 -4.21 4.88
N ASN A 314 16.30 -2.96 5.27
CA ASN A 314 17.34 -1.93 5.27
C ASN A 314 18.46 -2.24 6.28
N ASP A 315 18.10 -2.72 7.48
CA ASP A 315 19.06 -3.01 8.57
C ASP A 315 20.03 -4.15 8.20
N ILE A 316 19.57 -5.14 7.42
CA ILE A 316 20.41 -6.22 6.89
C ILE A 316 21.16 -5.82 5.59
N GLY A 317 21.03 -4.57 5.14
CA GLY A 317 21.66 -4.06 3.91
C GLY A 317 21.00 -4.57 2.63
N GLY A 318 19.75 -5.03 2.68
CA GLY A 318 18.99 -5.44 1.51
C GLY A 318 18.44 -4.25 0.71
N GLN A 319 18.31 -4.41 -0.60
CA GLN A 319 17.75 -3.38 -1.49
C GLN A 319 16.26 -3.65 -1.76
N LEU A 320 15.37 -2.77 -1.32
CA LEU A 320 13.96 -2.86 -1.66
C LEU A 320 13.75 -2.66 -3.17
N LEU A 321 12.96 -3.53 -3.80
CA LEU A 321 12.57 -3.41 -5.21
C LEU A 321 11.12 -2.97 -5.34
N TYR A 322 10.22 -3.54 -4.54
CA TYR A 322 8.78 -3.31 -4.68
C TYR A 322 8.02 -3.64 -3.39
N CYS A 323 6.86 -3.01 -3.20
CA CYS A 323 5.86 -3.45 -2.23
C CYS A 323 4.43 -3.34 -2.78
N ASP A 324 3.54 -4.22 -2.32
CA ASP A 324 2.09 -4.06 -2.49
C ASP A 324 1.32 -4.59 -1.28
N THR A 325 0.83 -3.66 -0.47
CA THR A 325 -0.04 -3.84 0.70
C THR A 325 0.55 -4.68 1.83
N ASP A 326 0.77 -5.95 1.60
CA ASP A 326 1.27 -6.98 2.51
C ASP A 326 2.54 -7.66 2.00
N SER A 327 2.98 -7.36 0.78
CA SER A 327 4.17 -7.96 0.17
C SER A 327 5.36 -7.01 0.06
N ILE A 328 6.56 -7.58 0.13
CA ILE A 328 7.84 -6.94 -0.18
C ILE A 328 8.64 -7.83 -1.14
N ILE A 329 9.22 -7.21 -2.16
CA ILE A 329 10.24 -7.80 -3.02
C ILE A 329 11.53 -7.04 -2.78
N TYR A 330 12.61 -7.74 -2.45
CA TYR A 330 13.91 -7.13 -2.16
C TYR A 330 15.07 -8.01 -2.62
N VAL A 331 16.22 -7.39 -2.84
CA VAL A 331 17.49 -8.05 -3.13
C VAL A 331 18.21 -8.31 -1.81
N ALA A 332 18.73 -9.52 -1.66
CA ALA A 332 19.61 -9.91 -0.57
C ALA A 332 20.85 -10.61 -1.11
N ARG A 333 21.93 -10.61 -0.31
CA ARG A 333 23.12 -11.40 -0.60
C ARG A 333 22.83 -12.89 -0.36
N GLN A 334 23.22 -13.75 -1.30
CA GLN A 334 23.11 -15.19 -1.14
C GLN A 334 23.86 -15.68 0.10
N GLY A 335 23.17 -16.40 0.97
CA GLY A 335 23.72 -16.87 2.24
C GLY A 335 23.97 -15.78 3.29
N GLY A 336 23.59 -14.53 3.01
CA GLY A 336 23.62 -13.43 3.96
C GLY A 336 22.43 -13.45 4.94
N GLU A 337 22.37 -12.43 5.78
CA GLU A 337 21.20 -12.20 6.65
C GLU A 337 19.95 -11.94 5.81
N ARG A 338 18.80 -12.34 6.35
CA ARG A 338 17.48 -12.22 5.71
C ARG A 338 16.44 -11.79 6.72
N VAL A 339 15.36 -11.20 6.23
CA VAL A 339 14.16 -10.97 7.05
C VAL A 339 13.67 -12.31 7.59
N VAL A 340 13.33 -12.36 8.87
CA VAL A 340 12.86 -13.58 9.53
C VAL A 340 11.53 -14.01 8.91
N GLU A 341 11.52 -15.23 8.36
CA GLU A 341 10.35 -15.83 7.73
C GLU A 341 9.58 -16.71 8.73
N GLY A 342 8.26 -16.83 8.52
CA GLY A 342 7.42 -17.70 9.32
C GLY A 342 5.99 -17.83 8.78
N GLU A 343 5.26 -18.79 9.34
CA GLU A 343 3.91 -19.18 8.89
C GLU A 343 2.80 -18.60 9.77
N ALA A 344 3.15 -17.96 10.90
CA ALA A 344 2.19 -17.40 11.84
C ALA A 344 1.61 -16.06 11.35
N LEU A 345 0.46 -15.70 11.89
CA LEU A 345 -0.26 -14.48 11.62
C LEU A 345 0.64 -13.24 11.84
N GLY A 346 0.78 -12.41 10.81
CA GLY A 346 1.64 -11.22 10.85
C GLY A 346 3.12 -11.47 10.54
N GLN A 347 3.56 -12.72 10.35
CA GLN A 347 4.90 -13.05 9.89
C GLN A 347 5.03 -12.94 8.37
N MET A 348 6.27 -12.79 7.89
CA MET A 348 6.59 -12.81 6.47
C MET A 348 6.75 -14.24 6.00
N LYS A 349 5.99 -14.63 4.98
CA LYS A 349 6.07 -15.93 4.34
C LYS A 349 6.62 -15.78 2.92
N ARG A 350 7.49 -16.68 2.51
CA ARG A 350 7.98 -16.75 1.14
C ARG A 350 6.88 -17.17 0.17
N GLU A 351 6.65 -16.36 -0.87
CA GLU A 351 5.60 -16.60 -1.87
C GLU A 351 5.98 -17.77 -2.81
N ILE A 352 7.26 -17.87 -3.18
CA ILE A 352 7.78 -18.93 -4.07
C ILE A 352 8.93 -19.72 -3.43
N PRO A 353 8.65 -20.60 -2.45
CA PRO A 353 9.68 -21.21 -1.61
C PRO A 353 10.64 -22.16 -2.32
N THR A 354 10.21 -22.77 -3.43
CA THR A 354 11.01 -23.75 -4.18
C THR A 354 11.82 -23.14 -5.32
N ARG A 355 11.76 -21.81 -5.50
CA ARG A 355 12.29 -21.14 -6.68
C ARG A 355 13.10 -19.91 -6.31
N ARG A 356 14.07 -19.57 -7.16
CA ARG A 356 14.91 -18.37 -7.01
C ARG A 356 14.55 -17.37 -8.10
N ILE A 357 14.20 -16.14 -7.70
CA ILE A 357 13.99 -15.04 -8.62
C ILE A 357 15.36 -14.52 -9.07
N VAL A 358 15.55 -14.39 -10.38
CA VAL A 358 16.82 -14.00 -11.01
C VAL A 358 16.73 -12.64 -11.71
N GLU A 359 15.52 -12.17 -12.01
CA GLU A 359 15.30 -10.88 -12.64
C GLU A 359 13.93 -10.34 -12.27
N PHE A 360 13.85 -9.03 -12.04
CA PHE A 360 12.65 -8.30 -11.69
C PHE A 360 12.49 -7.08 -12.60
N VAL A 361 11.24 -6.78 -12.98
CA VAL A 361 10.89 -5.55 -13.69
C VAL A 361 9.55 -5.00 -13.20
N ALA A 362 9.44 -3.69 -13.08
CA ALA A 362 8.21 -2.98 -12.75
C ALA A 362 7.95 -1.84 -13.73
N GLY A 363 6.79 -1.86 -14.37
CA GLY A 363 6.27 -0.73 -15.15
C GLY A 363 5.52 0.30 -14.30
N GLY A 364 5.28 0.01 -13.01
CA GLY A 364 4.60 0.91 -12.09
C GLY A 364 3.86 0.17 -10.97
N PRO A 365 3.09 0.89 -10.14
CA PRO A 365 2.27 0.26 -9.10
C PRO A 365 1.27 -0.76 -9.68
N LYS A 366 1.27 -1.98 -9.12
CA LYS A 366 0.46 -3.14 -9.56
C LYS A 366 0.73 -3.59 -10.99
N ASN A 367 1.95 -3.32 -11.45
CA ASN A 367 2.39 -3.59 -12.80
C ASN A 367 3.86 -4.03 -12.79
N TYR A 368 4.10 -5.32 -12.55
CA TYR A 368 5.44 -5.88 -12.42
C TYR A 368 5.50 -7.33 -12.90
N GLY A 369 6.71 -7.82 -13.13
CA GLY A 369 6.98 -9.21 -13.46
C GLY A 369 8.34 -9.65 -12.94
N TYR A 370 8.53 -10.95 -12.85
CA TYR A 370 9.80 -11.54 -12.44
C TYR A 370 10.08 -12.85 -13.17
N ARG A 371 11.37 -13.13 -13.42
CA ARG A 371 11.86 -14.41 -13.90
C ARG A 371 12.42 -15.21 -12.75
N HIS A 372 12.18 -16.52 -12.77
CA HIS A 372 12.58 -17.40 -11.69
C HIS A 372 12.97 -18.79 -12.21
N VAL A 373 13.99 -19.35 -11.57
CA VAL A 373 14.52 -20.69 -11.85
C VAL A 373 14.22 -21.63 -10.70
N ASP A 374 14.32 -22.93 -10.93
CA ASP A 374 14.31 -23.91 -9.86
C ASP A 374 15.49 -23.65 -8.90
N ALA A 375 15.23 -23.61 -7.59
CA ALA A 375 16.25 -23.21 -6.62
C ALA A 375 17.39 -24.23 -6.48
N ALA A 376 17.12 -25.52 -6.76
CA ALA A 376 18.11 -26.59 -6.58
C ALA A 376 18.96 -26.81 -7.83
N THR A 377 18.35 -26.76 -9.01
CA THR A 377 19.00 -27.08 -10.29
C THR A 377 19.43 -25.85 -11.09
N GLY A 378 18.83 -24.69 -10.82
CA GLY A 378 18.99 -23.49 -11.66
C GLY A 378 18.32 -23.59 -13.04
N GLY A 379 17.62 -24.69 -13.33
CA GLY A 379 16.90 -24.93 -14.58
C GLY A 379 15.41 -24.55 -14.53
N ASP A 380 14.64 -25.04 -15.51
CA ASP A 380 13.19 -24.81 -15.66
C ASP A 380 12.80 -23.33 -15.61
N GLU A 381 13.52 -22.47 -16.31
CA GLU A 381 13.29 -21.02 -16.27
C GLU A 381 11.85 -20.64 -16.66
N ARG A 382 11.22 -19.80 -15.84
CA ARG A 382 9.85 -19.29 -16.04
C ARG A 382 9.77 -17.81 -15.71
N ALA A 383 8.68 -17.19 -16.13
CA ALA A 383 8.36 -15.81 -15.79
C ALA A 383 6.90 -15.66 -15.39
N GLU A 384 6.65 -14.74 -14.46
CA GLU A 384 5.30 -14.36 -14.03
C GLU A 384 5.10 -12.85 -14.19
N LEU A 385 3.86 -12.46 -14.51
CA LEU A 385 3.46 -11.06 -14.62
C LEU A 385 2.24 -10.79 -13.74
N LYS A 386 2.25 -9.64 -13.09
CA LYS A 386 1.15 -9.08 -12.30
C LYS A 386 0.80 -7.72 -12.88
N ILE A 387 -0.22 -7.70 -13.74
CA ILE A 387 -0.68 -6.49 -14.43
C ILE A 387 -2.13 -6.24 -14.10
N ARG A 388 -2.40 -5.13 -13.40
CA ARG A 388 -3.77 -4.72 -13.10
C ARG A 388 -4.51 -4.34 -14.38
N SER A 389 -5.80 -4.69 -14.43
CA SER A 389 -6.76 -4.27 -15.47
C SER A 389 -6.63 -4.96 -16.84
N PHE A 390 -5.71 -5.90 -17.02
CA PHE A 390 -5.61 -6.73 -18.23
C PHE A 390 -6.01 -8.18 -17.92
N PRO A 391 -6.81 -8.83 -18.77
CA PRO A 391 -7.02 -10.27 -18.64
C PRO A 391 -5.73 -10.99 -19.05
N LEU A 392 -5.18 -11.81 -18.18
CA LEU A 392 -3.99 -12.62 -18.48
C LEU A 392 -4.39 -13.88 -19.26
N SER A 393 -5.06 -13.69 -20.40
CA SER A 393 -5.38 -14.77 -21.33
C SER A 393 -4.13 -15.24 -22.07
N TYR A 394 -4.15 -16.43 -22.69
CA TYR A 394 -3.02 -16.91 -23.49
C TYR A 394 -2.65 -15.93 -24.63
N ALA A 395 -3.65 -15.40 -25.35
CA ALA A 395 -3.43 -14.42 -26.42
C ALA A 395 -2.83 -13.11 -25.86
N THR A 396 -3.33 -12.62 -24.73
CA THR A 396 -2.75 -11.46 -24.04
C THR A 396 -1.32 -11.73 -23.61
N HIS A 397 -1.02 -12.91 -23.09
CA HIS A 397 0.33 -13.29 -22.67
C HIS A 397 1.30 -13.44 -23.87
N GLN A 398 0.82 -13.75 -25.07
CA GLN A 398 1.68 -13.76 -26.26
C GLN A 398 2.19 -12.35 -26.60
N LEU A 399 1.34 -11.33 -26.44
CA LEU A 399 1.67 -9.94 -26.74
C LEU A 399 2.38 -9.26 -25.56
N LEU A 400 1.82 -9.41 -24.36
CA LEU A 400 2.24 -8.82 -23.10
C LEU A 400 2.80 -9.91 -22.18
N ASN A 401 4.08 -10.21 -22.38
CA ASN A 401 4.87 -11.14 -21.57
C ASN A 401 6.01 -10.39 -20.87
N PHE A 402 6.80 -11.12 -20.08
CA PHE A 402 7.89 -10.54 -19.31
C PHE A 402 8.89 -9.80 -20.19
N HIS A 403 9.23 -10.37 -21.36
CA HIS A 403 10.20 -9.78 -22.27
C HIS A 403 9.66 -8.50 -22.90
N SER A 404 8.42 -8.50 -23.39
CA SER A 404 7.83 -7.29 -23.99
C SER A 404 7.57 -6.19 -22.95
N MET A 405 7.14 -6.54 -21.73
CA MET A 405 7.07 -5.59 -20.61
C MET A 405 8.45 -5.00 -20.29
N LYS A 406 9.47 -5.86 -20.15
CA LYS A 406 10.83 -5.41 -19.86
C LYS A 406 11.33 -4.44 -20.92
N GLN A 407 11.18 -4.79 -22.20
CA GLN A 407 11.61 -3.96 -23.30
C GLN A 407 10.94 -2.58 -23.23
N LEU A 408 9.63 -2.52 -23.01
CA LEU A 408 8.92 -1.24 -22.87
C LEU A 408 9.38 -0.41 -21.67
N VAL A 409 9.62 -1.04 -20.51
CA VAL A 409 10.11 -0.34 -19.31
C VAL A 409 11.52 0.22 -19.57
N LEU A 410 12.38 -0.59 -20.18
CA LEU A 410 13.73 -0.16 -20.53
C LEU A 410 13.69 0.96 -21.55
N ASP A 411 12.95 0.83 -22.65
CA ASP A 411 12.86 1.85 -23.70
C ASP A 411 12.27 3.17 -23.19
N GLN A 412 11.18 3.12 -22.43
CA GLN A 412 10.49 4.32 -21.95
C GLN A 412 11.28 5.08 -20.88
N PHE A 413 12.04 4.36 -20.05
CA PHE A 413 12.78 4.95 -18.94
C PHE A 413 14.31 4.88 -19.13
N ASN A 414 14.81 4.65 -20.35
CA ASN A 414 16.24 4.52 -20.63
C ASN A 414 16.96 5.86 -20.43
N ILE A 415 17.91 5.91 -19.49
CA ILE A 415 18.66 7.11 -19.06
C ILE A 415 20.15 7.03 -19.49
N ASP A 416 20.45 6.33 -20.58
CA ASP A 416 21.76 6.45 -21.26
C ASP A 416 21.73 7.53 -22.38
N GLY A 417 20.56 8.13 -22.64
CA GLY A 417 20.40 9.32 -23.50
C GLY A 417 20.11 10.58 -22.66
N GLU A 418 20.38 11.76 -23.21
CA GLU A 418 19.97 13.04 -22.59
C GLU A 418 18.49 12.96 -22.20
N ILE A 419 18.16 13.42 -20.99
CA ILE A 419 16.80 13.36 -20.39
C ILE A 419 15.77 14.22 -21.18
N ASP A 420 16.21 14.89 -22.23
CA ASP A 420 15.36 15.62 -23.16
C ASP A 420 15.00 14.73 -24.36
N GLU A 421 13.70 14.54 -24.55
CA GLU A 421 13.00 13.69 -25.53
C GLU A 421 12.73 12.25 -25.08
N VAL A 422 11.58 12.08 -24.42
CA VAL A 422 10.87 10.80 -24.25
C VAL A 422 10.71 10.15 -25.63
N LEU A 423 11.59 9.22 -25.98
CA LEU A 423 11.58 8.49 -27.24
C LEU A 423 10.80 7.17 -27.11
N ALA A 424 10.01 6.91 -28.16
CA ALA A 424 9.25 5.73 -28.55
C ALA A 424 7.83 5.54 -27.94
N ASP A 425 6.83 5.59 -28.84
CA ASP A 425 5.44 5.14 -28.71
C ASP A 425 5.34 3.61 -28.49
N GLY A 426 6.07 3.07 -27.52
CA GLY A 426 6.05 1.67 -27.14
C GLY A 426 4.74 1.31 -26.44
N VAL A 427 3.69 1.04 -27.22
CA VAL A 427 2.37 0.64 -26.73
C VAL A 427 2.08 -0.79 -27.15
N ILE A 428 1.67 -1.63 -26.20
CA ILE A 428 1.12 -2.95 -26.54
C ILE A 428 -0.40 -2.87 -26.46
N GLY A 429 -1.05 -2.83 -27.62
CA GLY A 429 -2.50 -2.95 -27.73
C GLY A 429 -2.94 -4.40 -27.48
N VAL A 430 -3.89 -4.58 -26.58
CA VAL A 430 -4.47 -5.89 -26.25
C VAL A 430 -5.97 -5.84 -26.48
N ASP A 431 -6.44 -6.69 -27.40
CA ASP A 431 -7.85 -6.96 -27.61
C ASP A 431 -8.30 -8.17 -26.76
N PHE A 432 -9.43 -8.03 -26.08
CA PHE A 432 -10.00 -9.13 -25.29
C PHE A 432 -11.54 -9.05 -25.20
N PRO A 433 -12.22 -10.19 -25.08
CA PRO A 433 -13.66 -10.21 -24.88
C PRO A 433 -14.03 -9.63 -23.51
N GLN A 434 -14.94 -8.66 -23.50
CA GLN A 434 -15.49 -8.06 -22.29
C GLN A 434 -17.00 -8.20 -22.26
N ILE A 435 -17.52 -8.65 -21.11
CA ILE A 435 -18.97 -8.69 -20.86
C ILE A 435 -19.42 -7.26 -20.60
N GLY A 436 -20.26 -6.74 -21.49
CA GLY A 436 -20.99 -5.50 -21.33
C GLY A 436 -22.43 -5.78 -20.86
N ARG A 437 -23.08 -4.74 -20.35
CA ARG A 437 -24.50 -4.77 -20.01
C ARG A 437 -25.19 -3.59 -20.65
N THR A 438 -26.27 -3.83 -21.40
CA THR A 438 -27.05 -2.75 -22.02
C THR A 438 -27.83 -1.97 -20.95
N ARG A 439 -28.40 -0.83 -21.33
CA ARG A 439 -29.34 -0.07 -20.46
C ARG A 439 -30.54 -0.92 -20.02
N LEU A 440 -30.95 -1.86 -20.86
CA LEU A 440 -32.02 -2.83 -20.63
C LEU A 440 -31.57 -4.05 -19.81
N SER A 441 -30.36 -4.01 -19.25
CA SER A 441 -29.80 -5.09 -18.45
C SER A 441 -29.43 -6.37 -19.20
N GLU A 442 -29.48 -6.37 -20.52
CA GLU A 442 -29.08 -7.51 -21.35
C GLU A 442 -27.56 -7.65 -21.34
N LEU A 443 -27.09 -8.88 -21.24
CA LEU A 443 -25.67 -9.19 -21.29
C LEU A 443 -25.25 -9.40 -22.74
N TYR A 444 -24.16 -8.76 -23.14
CA TYR A 444 -23.53 -8.99 -24.43
C TYR A 444 -22.03 -9.07 -24.28
N THR A 445 -21.37 -9.77 -25.21
CA THR A 445 -19.91 -9.80 -25.28
C THR A 445 -19.47 -8.91 -26.44
N HIS A 446 -18.51 -8.04 -26.19
CA HIS A 446 -17.86 -7.24 -27.24
C HIS A 446 -16.34 -7.34 -27.08
N MET A 447 -15.60 -7.08 -28.16
CA MET A 447 -14.16 -6.96 -28.10
C MET A 447 -13.80 -5.58 -27.53
N ALA A 448 -13.13 -5.56 -26.39
CA ALA A 448 -12.56 -4.37 -25.79
C ALA A 448 -11.07 -4.28 -26.13
N HIS A 449 -10.59 -3.06 -26.34
CA HIS A 449 -9.19 -2.75 -26.61
C HIS A 449 -8.57 -2.01 -25.43
N LYS A 450 -7.34 -2.37 -25.04
CA LYS A 450 -6.56 -1.61 -24.06
C LYS A 450 -5.10 -1.50 -24.47
N ASP A 451 -4.58 -0.29 -24.33
CA ASP A 451 -3.18 0.04 -24.49
C ASP A 451 -2.42 -0.16 -23.17
N TYR A 452 -1.42 -1.03 -23.21
CA TYR A 452 -0.46 -1.16 -22.13
C TYR A 452 0.69 -0.16 -22.32
N ARG A 453 0.98 0.61 -21.26
CA ARG A 453 2.13 1.52 -21.16
C ARG A 453 2.71 1.46 -19.74
N PRO A 454 4.04 1.38 -19.57
CA PRO A 454 4.67 1.68 -18.29
C PRO A 454 4.25 3.07 -17.77
N CYS A 455 3.92 3.15 -16.50
CA CYS A 455 3.44 4.38 -15.85
C CYS A 455 3.95 4.42 -14.41
N TYR A 456 5.04 5.16 -14.21
CA TYR A 456 5.60 5.43 -12.90
C TYR A 456 5.33 6.88 -12.49
N GLU A 457 4.57 7.05 -11.42
CA GLU A 457 4.10 8.36 -10.95
C GLU A 457 4.36 8.57 -9.45
N LYS A 458 5.31 7.85 -8.87
CA LYS A 458 5.56 7.82 -7.41
C LYS A 458 6.82 8.57 -6.98
N GLY A 459 7.68 8.96 -7.92
CA GLY A 459 8.93 9.63 -7.61
C GLY A 459 9.71 10.03 -8.85
N ARG A 460 10.99 10.32 -8.63
CA ARG A 460 12.00 10.56 -9.65
C ARG A 460 12.66 9.25 -10.04
N ILE A 461 12.86 9.04 -11.34
CA ILE A 461 13.63 7.91 -11.86
C ILE A 461 15.09 8.37 -12.04
N LEU A 462 16.04 7.57 -11.58
CA LEU A 462 17.47 7.79 -11.71
C LEU A 462 18.10 6.89 -12.79
N PRO A 463 19.30 7.23 -13.29
CA PRO A 463 20.12 6.28 -14.05
C PRO A 463 20.21 4.94 -13.32
N GLY A 464 20.12 3.83 -14.06
CA GLY A 464 20.09 2.48 -13.47
C GLY A 464 18.73 2.06 -12.89
N MET A 465 17.65 2.77 -13.24
CA MET A 465 16.25 2.41 -12.91
C MET A 465 15.93 2.46 -11.41
N GLU A 466 16.78 3.09 -10.59
CA GLU A 466 16.48 3.36 -9.19
C GLU A 466 15.46 4.49 -9.09
N THR A 467 14.61 4.45 -8.06
CA THR A 467 13.63 5.51 -7.85
C THR A 467 13.87 6.22 -6.54
N LEU A 468 13.69 7.54 -6.56
CA LEU A 468 13.76 8.38 -5.38
C LEU A 468 12.41 9.06 -5.14
N PRO A 469 12.01 9.23 -3.88
CA PRO A 469 10.77 9.95 -3.59
C PRO A 469 10.87 11.42 -4.01
N PHE A 470 9.74 12.00 -4.39
CA PHE A 470 9.66 13.43 -4.69
C PHE A 470 10.16 14.27 -3.50
N GLY A 471 11.09 15.17 -3.74
CA GLY A 471 11.66 16.03 -2.69
C GLY A 471 12.94 15.51 -2.03
N TYR A 472 13.44 14.34 -2.42
CA TYR A 472 14.70 13.79 -1.92
C TYR A 472 15.88 14.74 -2.17
N ARG A 473 16.70 14.93 -1.15
CA ARG A 473 18.00 15.61 -1.20
C ARG A 473 18.97 14.90 -0.27
N GLU A 474 20.18 14.66 -0.75
CA GLU A 474 21.30 14.31 0.14
C GLU A 474 21.61 15.52 1.01
N GLU A 475 21.70 15.29 2.32
CA GLU A 475 22.34 16.25 3.21
C GLU A 475 23.83 16.01 3.06
N LEU A 476 24.57 17.00 2.53
CA LEU A 476 26.01 17.03 2.73
C LEU A 476 26.20 17.13 4.24
N GLU A 477 26.69 16.06 4.86
CA GLU A 477 27.23 16.19 6.21
C GLU A 477 28.31 17.26 6.13
N GLU A 478 28.03 18.46 6.65
CA GLU A 478 29.10 19.35 7.06
C GLU A 478 29.84 18.58 8.14
N VAL A 479 30.93 17.91 7.73
CA VAL A 479 31.98 17.50 8.65
C VAL A 479 32.37 18.79 9.35
N GLN A 480 31.86 18.98 10.57
CA GLN A 480 32.49 19.87 11.53
C GLN A 480 33.84 19.22 11.81
N ASP A 481 34.82 19.51 10.94
CA ASP A 481 36.21 19.38 11.32
C ASP A 481 36.38 20.35 12.49
N ASP A 482 36.31 19.81 13.71
CA ASP A 482 36.97 20.39 14.86
C ASP A 482 38.46 20.47 14.51
N PHE A 483 38.83 21.51 13.76
CA PHE A 483 40.21 21.98 13.68
C PHE A 483 40.55 22.50 15.08
N GLU A 484 40.97 21.59 15.96
CA GLU A 484 41.89 21.94 17.02
C GLU A 484 43.09 22.61 16.34
N ALA A 485 43.16 23.93 16.47
CA ALA A 485 44.26 24.75 15.99
C ALA A 485 45.57 24.24 16.64
N LEU A 486 46.31 23.41 15.90
CA LEU A 486 47.70 23.14 16.21
C LEU A 486 48.49 24.43 15.98
N PRO A 487 49.35 24.84 16.93
CA PRO A 487 50.08 26.10 16.82
C PRO A 487 51.22 25.94 15.82
N GLY A 488 51.02 26.49 14.62
CA GLY A 488 52.09 26.83 13.68
C GLY A 488 52.05 26.10 12.34
N GLY A 489 51.85 26.87 11.26
CA GLY A 489 52.33 26.51 9.92
C GLY A 489 51.33 26.67 8.77
N SER A 490 51.43 27.80 8.07
CA SER A 490 50.98 28.12 6.69
C SER A 490 49.52 27.85 6.29
N GLU A 491 48.80 28.93 5.96
CA GLU A 491 47.49 28.92 5.30
C GLU A 491 47.58 28.22 3.93
N TRP A 492 46.78 27.17 3.74
CA TRP A 492 46.45 26.64 2.42
C TRP A 492 45.08 27.20 2.02
N THR A 493 45.02 27.88 0.88
CA THR A 493 43.76 28.47 0.40
C THR A 493 42.99 27.45 -0.42
N ARG A 494 41.66 27.62 -0.45
CA ARG A 494 40.69 26.75 -1.15
C ARG A 494 41.03 26.51 -2.64
N ASP A 495 41.79 27.42 -3.26
CA ASP A 495 42.23 27.31 -4.65
C ASP A 495 43.30 26.23 -4.85
N ASP A 496 44.13 25.94 -3.85
CA ASP A 496 45.16 24.89 -3.92
C ASP A 496 44.56 23.47 -3.91
N PHE A 497 43.37 23.31 -3.35
CA PHE A 497 42.66 22.02 -3.31
C PHE A 497 42.03 21.67 -4.67
N LEU A 498 41.57 22.69 -5.42
CA LEU A 498 40.91 22.51 -6.72
C LEU A 498 41.90 22.20 -7.85
N ALA A 499 43.17 22.61 -7.71
CA ALA A 499 44.21 22.37 -8.72
C ALA A 499 44.72 20.91 -8.78
N ARG A 500 44.34 20.06 -7.81
CA ARG A 500 44.82 18.67 -7.72
C ARG A 500 43.86 17.62 -8.29
N TYR A 501 42.65 18.02 -8.68
CA TYR A 501 41.58 17.15 -9.17
C TYR A 501 40.99 17.60 -10.52
N SER A 502 41.74 18.38 -11.30
CA SER A 502 41.46 18.64 -12.72
C SER A 502 42.18 17.65 -13.62
#